data_AF-X1JAS9-F1
#
_entry.id   AF-X1JAS9-F1
#
_cell.length_a   1.000
_cell.length_b   1.000
_cell.length_c   1.000
_cell.angle_alpha   90.00
_cell.angle_beta   90.00
_cell.angle_gamma   90.00
#
_symmetry.space_group_name_H-M   'P 1'
#
loop_
_entity.id
_entity.type
_entity.pdbx_description
1 polymer ?
#
loop_
_entity_poly.entity_id
_entity_poly.type
_entity_poly.pdbx_seq_one_letter_code
_entity_poly.pdbx_strand_id
1 'polypeptide(L)'
;PNLNRILLNQMENIELTHITEQEKDLLRESIKGDKFKVLIWEDNPGNIVDSEDLKLVVLKEGNKQLIKDILKLKGGQTPRTNKNMVIFLYPLESERNSFINTVRRKLAFESIEKDKKLNLSEDQRKEVKKELKKYAGEFYIFHLIKEDAIQVRL
;
A
#
# COMPACT_ATOMS: atom_id res chain seq x y z
N PRO A 1 23.32 17.68 -17.93
CA PRO A 1 21.98 17.72 -17.31
C PRO A 1 22.08 17.44 -15.81
N ASN A 2 21.36 18.16 -14.95
CA ASN A 2 21.36 17.90 -13.51
C ASN A 2 20.32 16.82 -13.17
N LEU A 3 20.76 15.69 -12.62
CA LEU A 3 19.91 14.55 -12.27
C LEU A 3 18.81 14.93 -11.27
N ASN A 4 19.14 15.73 -10.25
CA ASN A 4 18.16 16.19 -9.25
C ASN A 4 17.04 17.01 -9.88
N ARG A 5 17.37 17.87 -10.85
CA ARG A 5 16.36 18.66 -11.56
C ARG A 5 15.45 17.77 -12.41
N ILE A 6 16.02 16.75 -13.06
CA ILE A 6 15.23 15.77 -13.83
C ILE A 6 14.30 14.98 -12.90
N LEU A 7 14.82 14.54 -11.75
CA LEU A 7 14.03 13.81 -10.75
C LEU A 7 12.84 14.64 -10.26
N LEU A 8 13.05 15.89 -9.86
CA LEU A 8 11.97 16.77 -9.40
C LEU A 8 10.88 16.94 -10.46
N ASN A 9 11.28 17.21 -11.71
CA ASN A 9 10.33 17.34 -12.81
C ASN A 9 9.53 16.04 -13.05
N GLN A 10 10.19 14.88 -12.98
CA GLN A 10 9.52 13.58 -13.13
C GLN A 10 8.57 13.30 -11.96
N MET A 11 8.96 13.66 -10.74
CA MET A 11 8.12 13.53 -9.54
C MET A 11 6.84 14.37 -9.64
N GLU A 12 6.92 15.60 -10.14
CA GLU A 12 5.76 16.48 -10.34
C GLU A 12 4.77 15.93 -11.37
N ASN A 13 5.26 15.21 -12.37
CA ASN A 13 4.43 14.60 -13.42
C ASN A 13 3.76 13.29 -12.99
N ILE A 14 4.07 12.73 -11.82
CA ILE A 14 3.47 11.49 -11.33
C ILE A 14 2.15 11.79 -10.63
N GLU A 15 1.06 11.34 -11.26
CA GLU A 15 -0.29 11.44 -10.72
C GLU A 15 -0.50 10.53 -9.51
N LEU A 16 -1.43 10.92 -8.62
CA LEU A 16 -1.82 10.13 -7.45
C LEU A 16 -2.44 8.77 -7.79
N THR A 17 -3.04 8.64 -8.98
CA THR A 17 -3.57 7.40 -9.54
C THR A 17 -2.48 6.32 -9.64
N HIS A 18 -1.33 6.66 -10.23
CA HIS A 18 -0.18 5.76 -10.33
C HIS A 18 0.37 5.34 -8.96
N ILE A 19 0.35 6.25 -7.99
CA ILE A 19 0.78 5.96 -6.62
C ILE A 19 -0.19 4.96 -5.96
N THR A 20 -1.50 5.16 -6.17
CA THR A 20 -2.54 4.26 -5.66
C THR A 20 -2.41 2.87 -6.28
N GLU A 21 -2.17 2.76 -7.59
CA GLU A 21 -1.96 1.48 -8.25
C GLU A 21 -0.74 0.73 -7.69
N GLN A 22 0.39 1.44 -7.53
CA GLN A 22 1.59 0.87 -6.92
C GLN A 22 1.34 0.42 -5.47
N GLU A 23 0.60 1.20 -4.67
CA GLU A 23 0.20 0.81 -3.32
C GLU A 23 -0.60 -0.50 -3.33
N LYS A 24 -1.56 -0.63 -4.25
CA LYS A 24 -2.37 -1.83 -4.39
C LYS A 24 -1.55 -3.06 -4.75
N ASP A 25 -0.60 -2.91 -5.66
CA ASP A 25 0.26 -4.00 -6.10
C ASP A 25 1.23 -4.44 -5.01
N LEU A 26 1.83 -3.49 -4.28
CA LEU A 26 2.65 -3.78 -3.10
C LEU A 26 1.87 -4.55 -2.03
N LEU A 27 0.61 -4.18 -1.77
CA LEU A 27 -0.26 -4.90 -0.84
C LEU A 27 -0.53 -6.34 -1.31
N ARG A 28 -0.84 -6.54 -2.60
CA ARG A 28 -1.05 -7.88 -3.17
C ARG A 28 0.21 -8.73 -3.11
N GLU A 29 1.38 -8.13 -3.31
CA GLU A 29 2.66 -8.83 -3.27
C GLU A 29 3.07 -9.23 -1.85
N SER A 30 2.80 -8.37 -0.87
CA SER A 30 3.16 -8.59 0.53
C SER A 30 2.21 -9.59 1.22
N ILE A 31 0.94 -9.62 0.84
CA ILE A 31 -0.09 -10.46 1.46
C ILE A 31 -0.32 -11.74 0.63
N LYS A 32 0.77 -12.40 0.22
CA LYS A 32 0.71 -13.68 -0.49
C LYS A 32 0.59 -14.84 0.51
N GLY A 33 -0.48 -15.61 0.44
CA GLY A 33 -0.65 -16.87 1.18
C GLY A 33 -2.13 -17.28 1.34
N ASP A 34 -2.36 -18.60 1.49
CA ASP A 34 -3.72 -19.18 1.52
C ASP A 34 -4.40 -19.11 2.90
N LYS A 35 -3.73 -18.53 3.91
CA LYS A 35 -4.24 -18.52 5.30
C LYS A 35 -5.38 -17.54 5.54
N PHE A 36 -5.50 -16.51 4.69
CA PHE A 36 -6.50 -15.45 4.84
C PHE A 36 -7.27 -15.23 3.54
N LYS A 37 -8.58 -15.00 3.66
CA LYS A 37 -9.37 -14.37 2.59
C LYS A 37 -9.12 -12.86 2.64
N VAL A 38 -8.28 -12.38 1.73
CA VAL A 38 -7.83 -10.98 1.69
C VAL A 38 -8.82 -10.13 0.89
N LEU A 39 -9.27 -9.03 1.47
CA LEU A 39 -10.20 -8.06 0.90
C LEU A 39 -9.52 -6.69 0.90
N ILE A 40 -9.06 -6.22 -0.26
CA ILE A 40 -8.30 -4.97 -0.37
C ILE A 40 -9.24 -3.82 -0.73
N TRP A 41 -9.25 -2.80 0.12
CA TRP A 41 -10.07 -1.58 0.04
C TRP A 41 -11.57 -1.87 -0.09
N GLU A 42 -12.03 -2.87 0.65
CA GLU A 42 -13.45 -3.20 0.78
C GLU A 42 -14.07 -2.35 1.88
N ASP A 43 -14.98 -1.46 1.49
CA ASP A 43 -15.70 -0.55 2.39
C ASP A 43 -17.16 -0.93 2.57
N ASN A 44 -17.66 -1.95 1.87
CA ASN A 44 -19.01 -2.45 2.03
C ASN A 44 -19.04 -3.66 2.98
N PRO A 45 -19.66 -3.54 4.18
CA PRO A 45 -19.83 -4.66 5.10
C PRO A 45 -20.54 -5.87 4.48
N GLY A 46 -21.34 -5.67 3.43
CA GLY A 46 -22.08 -6.74 2.77
C GLY A 46 -21.23 -7.66 1.89
N ASN A 47 -20.08 -7.19 1.42
CA ASN A 47 -19.15 -8.00 0.64
C ASN A 47 -18.30 -8.93 1.53
N ILE A 48 -18.32 -8.71 2.85
CA ILE A 48 -17.56 -9.47 3.83
C ILE A 48 -18.46 -10.61 4.32
N VAL A 49 -18.28 -11.80 3.77
CA VAL A 49 -19.05 -12.99 4.15
C VAL A 49 -18.91 -13.28 5.65
N ASP A 50 -19.98 -13.74 6.31
CA ASP A 50 -19.90 -14.28 7.66
C ASP A 50 -19.65 -15.78 7.56
N SER A 51 -18.42 -16.20 7.84
CA SER A 51 -17.96 -17.59 7.79
C SER A 51 -16.85 -17.82 8.81
N GLU A 52 -16.51 -19.08 9.06
CA GLU A 52 -15.42 -19.50 9.94
C GLU A 52 -14.03 -19.33 9.31
N ASP A 53 -13.92 -18.83 8.07
CA ASP A 53 -12.62 -18.53 7.47
C ASP A 53 -12.02 -17.25 8.05
N LEU A 54 -10.70 -17.21 8.28
CA LEU A 54 -10.00 -15.98 8.62
C LEU A 54 -10.00 -15.00 7.44
N LYS A 55 -10.40 -13.76 7.70
CA LYS A 55 -10.51 -12.68 6.72
C LYS A 55 -9.57 -11.55 7.10
N LEU A 56 -8.86 -11.01 6.12
CA LEU A 56 -8.03 -9.82 6.28
C LEU A 56 -8.61 -8.70 5.42
N VAL A 57 -9.19 -7.70 6.07
CA VAL A 57 -9.80 -6.53 5.42
C VAL A 57 -8.81 -5.38 5.49
N VAL A 58 -8.30 -4.97 4.33
CA VAL A 58 -7.40 -3.83 4.20
C VAL A 58 -8.22 -2.59 3.85
N LEU A 59 -8.22 -1.57 4.69
CA LEU A 59 -8.94 -0.30 4.45
C LEU A 59 -7.98 0.77 3.93
N LYS A 60 -8.51 1.77 3.24
CA LYS A 60 -7.74 2.91 2.71
C LYS A 60 -7.26 3.87 3.80
N GLU A 61 -7.95 3.88 4.93
CA GLU A 61 -7.75 4.78 6.07
C GLU A 61 -8.35 4.16 7.33
N GLY A 62 -7.97 4.70 8.49
CA GLY A 62 -8.51 4.28 9.79
C GLY A 62 -9.94 4.76 10.03
N ASN A 63 -10.94 3.98 9.60
CA ASN A 63 -12.35 4.30 9.82
C ASN A 63 -12.98 3.44 10.92
N LYS A 64 -13.02 3.98 12.15
CA LYS A 64 -13.56 3.27 13.34
C LYS A 64 -15.05 2.92 13.21
N GLN A 65 -15.83 3.74 12.51
CA GLN A 65 -17.26 3.49 12.36
C GLN A 65 -17.50 2.32 11.42
N LEU A 66 -16.83 2.33 10.26
CA LEU A 66 -16.85 1.22 9.32
C LEU A 66 -16.40 -0.10 9.97
N ILE A 67 -15.30 -0.10 10.72
CA ILE A 67 -14.82 -1.29 11.44
C ILE A 67 -15.89 -1.82 12.40
N LYS A 68 -16.54 -0.94 13.17
CA LYS A 68 -17.64 -1.35 14.07
C LYS A 68 -18.81 -1.93 13.29
N ASP A 69 -19.15 -1.35 12.16
CA ASP A 69 -20.28 -1.79 11.34
C ASP A 69 -19.99 -3.16 10.71
N ILE A 70 -18.77 -3.39 10.21
CA ILE A 70 -18.32 -4.69 9.71
C ILE A 70 -18.36 -5.76 10.81
N LEU A 71 -17.91 -5.43 12.03
CA LEU A 71 -17.91 -6.36 13.16
C LEU A 71 -19.31 -6.66 13.69
N LYS A 72 -20.25 -5.71 13.59
CA LYS A 72 -21.61 -5.88 14.08
C LYS A 72 -22.52 -6.55 13.06
N LEU A 73 -22.36 -6.22 11.79
CA LEU A 73 -23.32 -6.56 10.74
C LEU A 73 -22.66 -7.44 9.67
N LYS A 74 -23.34 -8.53 9.29
CA LYS A 74 -23.14 -9.18 7.99
C LYS A 74 -24.17 -8.63 7.01
N GLY A 75 -23.79 -8.36 5.77
CA GLY A 75 -24.74 -7.85 4.77
C GLY A 75 -25.27 -6.44 5.06
N GLY A 76 -24.75 -5.74 6.07
CA GLY A 76 -25.28 -4.45 6.55
C GLY A 76 -26.64 -4.53 7.26
N GLN A 77 -27.19 -5.72 7.50
CA GLN A 77 -28.57 -5.88 7.99
C GLN A 77 -28.74 -6.84 9.16
N THR A 78 -27.90 -7.89 9.26
CA THR A 78 -28.07 -8.94 10.27
C THR A 78 -26.84 -9.04 11.18
N PRO A 79 -27.00 -9.39 12.47
CA PRO A 79 -25.87 -9.52 13.36
C PRO A 79 -24.84 -10.54 12.85
N ARG A 80 -23.56 -10.17 12.89
CA ARG A 80 -22.45 -11.07 12.57
C ARG A 80 -22.11 -11.97 13.77
N THR A 81 -21.94 -13.26 13.53
CA THR A 81 -21.56 -14.24 14.56
C THR A 81 -20.04 -14.35 14.69
N ASN A 82 -19.33 -14.51 13.58
CA ASN A 82 -17.89 -14.81 13.56
C ASN A 82 -17.02 -13.54 13.57
N LYS A 83 -17.17 -12.70 14.59
CA LYS A 83 -16.47 -11.41 14.70
C LYS A 83 -14.95 -11.57 14.83
N ASN A 84 -14.51 -12.60 15.54
CA ASN A 84 -13.11 -12.97 15.75
C ASN A 84 -12.41 -13.49 14.49
N MET A 85 -13.15 -13.73 13.41
CA MET A 85 -12.59 -14.21 12.14
C MET A 85 -12.28 -13.07 11.16
N VAL A 86 -12.38 -11.81 11.59
CA VAL A 86 -12.10 -10.63 10.75
C VAL A 86 -10.96 -9.82 11.37
N ILE A 87 -9.88 -9.67 10.62
CA ILE A 87 -8.71 -8.85 10.95
C ILE A 87 -8.73 -7.61 10.06
N PHE A 88 -8.40 -6.45 10.62
CA PHE A 88 -8.33 -5.20 9.87
C PHE A 88 -6.90 -4.71 9.76
N LEU A 89 -6.58 -4.17 8.59
CA LEU A 89 -5.34 -3.49 8.30
C LEU A 89 -5.67 -2.13 7.69
N TYR A 90 -4.98 -1.07 8.10
CA TYR A 90 -5.11 0.23 7.47
C TYR A 90 -3.84 1.07 7.68
N PRO A 91 -3.56 2.04 6.81
CA PRO A 91 -2.35 2.85 6.92
C PRO A 91 -2.41 3.78 8.13
N LEU A 92 -1.25 4.06 8.72
CA LEU A 92 -1.11 5.13 9.70
C LEU A 92 -1.03 6.47 8.96
N GLU A 93 -1.96 7.39 9.27
CA GLU A 93 -2.04 8.69 8.58
C GLU A 93 -0.75 9.51 8.66
N SER A 94 -0.01 9.43 9.78
CA SER A 94 1.27 10.13 9.92
C SER A 94 2.34 9.67 8.93
N GLU A 95 2.26 8.43 8.45
CA GLU A 95 3.21 7.85 7.50
C GLU A 95 2.78 8.05 6.04
N ARG A 96 1.53 8.47 5.79
CA ARG A 96 0.97 8.53 4.42
C ARG A 96 1.78 9.42 3.49
N ASN A 97 2.18 10.60 3.96
CA ASN A 97 2.98 11.53 3.15
C ASN A 97 4.38 10.99 2.86
N SER A 98 4.99 10.31 3.82
CA SER A 98 6.31 9.68 3.66
C SER A 98 6.25 8.56 2.62
N PHE A 99 5.21 7.72 2.70
CA PHE A 99 4.94 6.65 1.74
C PHE A 99 4.73 7.21 0.32
N ILE A 100 3.83 8.18 0.15
CA ILE A 100 3.55 8.81 -1.15
C ILE A 100 4.83 9.37 -1.77
N ASN A 101 5.64 10.09 -1.00
CA ASN A 101 6.90 10.65 -1.47
C ASN A 101 7.91 9.55 -1.88
N THR A 102 7.97 8.45 -1.12
CA THR A 102 8.84 7.31 -1.43
C THR A 102 8.44 6.62 -2.73
N VAL A 103 7.15 6.31 -2.90
CA VAL A 103 6.61 5.72 -4.15
C VAL A 103 6.83 6.65 -5.33
N ARG A 104 6.58 7.96 -5.17
CA ARG A 104 6.80 8.95 -6.22
C ARG A 104 8.27 9.03 -6.65
N ARG A 105 9.21 8.99 -5.69
CA ARG A 105 10.65 8.94 -5.98
C ARG A 105 11.03 7.69 -6.76
N LYS A 106 10.57 6.52 -6.30
CA LYS A 106 10.81 5.24 -6.99
C LYS A 106 10.33 5.30 -8.44
N LEU A 107 9.06 5.67 -8.66
CA LEU A 107 8.45 5.77 -9.99
C LEU A 107 9.20 6.77 -10.88
N ALA A 108 9.66 7.89 -10.32
CA ALA A 108 10.45 8.87 -11.07
C ALA A 108 11.80 8.29 -11.49
N PHE A 109 12.50 7.57 -10.61
CA PHE A 109 13.74 6.89 -10.97
C PHE A 109 13.52 5.79 -12.01
N GLU A 110 12.42 5.04 -11.94
CA GLU A 110 12.07 4.04 -12.96
C GLU A 110 11.81 4.70 -14.32
N SER A 111 11.10 5.84 -14.34
CA SER A 111 10.87 6.64 -15.56
C SER A 111 12.20 7.09 -16.16
N ILE A 112 13.10 7.63 -15.33
CA ILE A 112 14.44 8.08 -15.76
C ILE A 112 15.29 6.92 -16.30
N GLU A 113 15.21 5.75 -15.68
CA GLU A 113 15.98 4.58 -16.10
C GLU A 113 15.50 4.01 -17.44
N LYS A 114 14.18 4.02 -17.67
CA LYS A 114 13.53 3.57 -18.92
C LYS A 114 13.69 4.59 -20.06
N ASP A 115 13.79 5.88 -19.77
CA ASP A 115 13.91 6.92 -20.79
C ASP A 115 15.34 7.01 -21.38
N LYS A 116 15.50 6.38 -22.54
CA LYS A 116 16.77 6.39 -23.30
C LYS A 116 17.10 7.76 -23.94
N LYS A 117 16.13 8.69 -24.03
CA LYS A 117 16.35 10.03 -24.60
C LYS A 117 17.06 10.97 -23.64
N LEU A 118 17.10 10.64 -22.35
CA LEU A 118 17.85 11.41 -21.36
C LEU A 118 19.35 11.21 -21.57
N ASN A 119 20.04 12.31 -21.87
CA ASN A 119 21.50 12.38 -21.98
C ASN A 119 22.15 12.35 -20.58
N LEU A 120 22.05 11.20 -19.92
CA LEU A 120 22.69 10.92 -18.63
C LEU A 120 24.12 10.42 -18.83
N SER A 121 25.05 10.88 -17.99
CA SER A 121 26.40 10.31 -17.92
C SER A 121 26.36 8.88 -17.36
N GLU A 122 27.43 8.12 -17.54
CA GLU A 122 27.53 6.78 -16.96
C GLU A 122 27.40 6.79 -15.43
N ASP A 123 27.99 7.78 -14.77
CA ASP A 123 27.91 7.92 -13.32
C ASP A 123 26.49 8.22 -12.85
N GLN A 124 25.76 9.07 -13.57
CA GLN A 124 24.34 9.32 -13.29
C GLN A 124 23.49 8.06 -13.49
N ARG A 125 23.79 7.25 -14.51
CA ARG A 125 23.12 5.95 -14.71
C ARG A 125 23.42 4.97 -13.58
N LYS A 126 24.66 4.93 -13.08
CA LYS A 126 25.04 4.11 -11.93
C LYS A 126 24.31 4.57 -10.67
N GLU A 127 24.18 5.88 -10.46
CA GLU A 127 23.44 6.46 -9.35
C GLU A 127 21.95 6.09 -9.38
N VAL A 128 21.27 6.26 -10.54
CA VAL A 128 19.87 5.85 -10.71
C VAL A 128 19.67 4.37 -10.39
N LYS A 129 20.56 3.49 -10.90
CA LYS A 129 20.49 2.05 -10.60
C LYS A 129 20.73 1.74 -9.11
N LYS A 130 21.60 2.49 -8.45
CA LYS A 130 21.87 2.34 -7.01
C LYS A 130 20.63 2.72 -6.19
N GLU A 131 19.99 3.84 -6.51
CA GLU A 131 18.76 4.27 -5.85
C GLU A 131 17.61 3.29 -6.10
N LEU A 132 17.43 2.80 -7.33
CA LEU A 132 16.41 1.78 -7.62
C LEU A 132 16.62 0.48 -6.82
N LYS A 133 17.87 0.03 -6.66
CA LYS A 133 18.18 -1.12 -5.80
C LYS A 133 17.88 -0.85 -4.33
N LYS A 134 18.17 0.37 -3.85
CA LYS A 134 17.83 0.79 -2.50
C LYS A 134 16.32 0.74 -2.28
N TYR A 135 15.52 1.28 -3.21
CA TYR A 135 14.07 1.19 -3.11
C TYR A 135 13.55 -0.23 -3.18
N ALA A 136 14.12 -1.09 -4.04
CA ALA A 136 13.76 -2.51 -4.05
C ALA A 136 13.92 -3.13 -2.65
N GLY A 137 15.06 -2.87 -1.99
CA GLY A 137 15.31 -3.31 -0.60
C GLY A 137 14.46 -2.61 0.46
N GLU A 138 14.22 -1.30 0.34
CA GLU A 138 13.39 -0.54 1.27
C GLU A 138 11.94 -0.98 1.21
N PHE A 139 11.39 -1.37 0.04
CA PHE A 139 10.04 -1.94 -0.04
C PHE A 139 9.96 -3.36 0.56
N TYR A 140 11.06 -4.12 0.58
CA TYR A 140 11.17 -5.33 1.41
C TYR A 140 11.20 -5.02 2.91
N ILE A 141 11.64 -3.83 3.34
CA ILE A 141 11.65 -3.39 4.75
C ILE A 141 10.35 -2.68 5.14
N PHE A 142 9.69 -1.99 4.20
CA PHE A 142 8.31 -1.50 4.32
C PHE A 142 7.27 -2.64 4.33
N HIS A 143 7.71 -3.90 4.37
CA HIS A 143 6.94 -5.01 4.98
C HIS A 143 6.50 -4.72 6.42
N LEU A 144 7.01 -3.65 7.04
CA LEU A 144 6.40 -3.06 8.20
C LEU A 144 5.32 -2.04 7.78
N ILE A 145 4.16 -2.57 7.38
CA ILE A 145 2.99 -2.33 8.23
C ILE A 145 3.54 -2.52 9.64
N LYS A 146 3.85 -1.43 10.35
CA LYS A 146 4.15 -1.57 11.77
C LYS A 146 3.03 -2.44 12.32
N GLU A 147 3.40 -3.46 13.08
CA GLU A 147 2.50 -4.20 13.94
C GLU A 147 1.86 -3.24 14.97
N ASP A 148 1.12 -2.24 14.52
CA ASP A 148 -0.17 -1.98 15.10
C ASP A 148 -1.12 -2.92 14.35
N ALA A 149 -0.89 -4.23 14.52
CA ALA A 149 -2.01 -5.10 14.77
C ALA A 149 -2.75 -4.38 15.88
N ILE A 150 -3.81 -3.67 15.51
CA ILE A 150 -4.83 -3.35 16.47
C ILE A 150 -5.26 -4.73 16.91
N GLN A 151 -4.71 -5.15 18.05
CA GLN A 151 -5.45 -5.90 19.01
C GLN A 151 -6.78 -5.17 19.06
N VAL A 152 -7.75 -5.69 18.31
CA VAL A 152 -9.12 -5.62 18.75
C VAL A 152 -9.09 -6.41 20.05
N ARG A 153 -8.64 -5.73 21.11
CA ARG A 153 -8.90 -6.11 22.48
C ARG A 153 -10.42 -6.18 22.53
N LEU A 154 -10.91 -7.41 22.53
CA LEU A 154 -12.27 -7.73 22.91
C LEU A 154 -12.59 -7.06 24.25
#